data_AF-A0A5D3WFS4-F1
#
_entry.id   AF-A0A5D3WFS4-F1
#
_cell.length_a   1.000
_cell.length_b   1.000
_cell.length_c   1.000
_cell.angle_alpha   90.00
_cell.angle_beta   90.00
_cell.angle_gamma   90.00
#
_symmetry.space_group_name_H-M   'P 1'
#
loop_
_entity.id
_entity.type
_entity.pdbx_description
1 polymer ?
#
loop_
_entity_poly.entity_id
_entity_poly.type
_entity_poly.pdbx_seq_one_letter_code
_entity_poly.pdbx_strand_id
1 'polypeptide(L)' 'MNVGIWIRVSTEDQARGESPRNHEARARMYAEIKGWQVVEIYDLSEVADKSIDRRIFTDAFSAAERAKGENPG' A
#
# COMPACT_ATOMS: atom_id res chain seq x y z
N MET A 1 -1.89 6.82 -17.99
CA MET A 1 -2.33 7.33 -16.67
C MET A 1 -1.44 6.69 -15.62
N ASN A 2 -1.00 7.48 -14.63
CA ASN A 2 -0.10 7.00 -13.58
C ASN A 2 -0.90 6.66 -12.33
N VAL A 3 -0.61 5.52 -11.71
CA VAL A 3 -1.35 5.02 -10.55
C VAL A 3 -0.40 4.52 -9.47
N GLY A 4 -0.80 4.71 -8.21
CA GLY A 4 -0.19 4.04 -7.07
C GLY A 4 -1.00 2.80 -6.67
N ILE A 5 -0.34 1.76 -6.21
CA ILE A 5 -0.98 0.58 -5.61
C ILE A 5 -0.86 0.67 -4.09
N TRP A 6 -1.96 0.48 -3.37
CA TRP A 6 -2.01 0.53 -1.91
C TRP A 6 -2.48 -0.81 -1.36
N ILE A 7 -1.63 -1.49 -0.60
CA ILE A 7 -1.88 -2.83 -0.05
C ILE A 7 -2.04 -2.72 1.46
N ARG A 8 -3.20 -3.19 1.94
CA ARG A 8 -3.56 -3.26 3.37
C ARG A 8 -4.19 -4.61 3.62
N VAL A 9 -3.70 -5.33 4.62
CA VAL A 9 -4.38 -6.47 5.21
C VAL A 9 -4.63 -6.13 6.68
N SER A 10 -5.83 -6.40 7.19
CA SER A 10 -6.24 -5.94 8.53
C SER A 10 -5.91 -6.91 9.66
N THR A 11 -5.55 -8.15 9.37
CA THR A 11 -5.17 -9.16 10.37
C THR A 11 -4.11 -10.13 9.83
N GLU A 12 -3.35 -10.75 10.73
CA GLU A 12 -2.36 -11.78 10.40
C GLU A 12 -3.01 -13.00 9.70
N ASP A 13 -4.24 -13.35 10.09
CA ASP A 13 -5.04 -14.40 9.43
C ASP A 13 -5.37 -14.06 7.98
N GLN A 14 -5.57 -12.78 7.64
CA GLN A 14 -5.77 -12.36 6.25
C GLN A 14 -4.46 -12.41 5.46
N ALA A 15 -3.33 -12.08 6.09
CA ALA A 15 -2.00 -12.17 5.47
C ALA A 15 -1.59 -13.61 5.12
N ARG A 16 -2.10 -14.60 5.86
CA ARG A 16 -1.87 -16.04 5.59
C ARG A 16 -2.80 -16.61 4.51
N GLY A 17 -4.01 -16.04 4.33
CA GLY A 17 -5.01 -16.49 3.35
C GLY A 17 -4.88 -15.86 1.96
N GLU A 18 -5.05 -14.53 1.86
CA GLU A 18 -4.63 -13.75 0.68
C GLU A 18 -3.42 -12.92 1.09
N SER A 19 -2.23 -13.41 0.76
CA SER A 19 -1.02 -12.68 1.10
C SER A 19 -0.99 -11.30 0.42
N PRO A 20 -0.35 -10.30 1.05
CA PRO A 20 -0.09 -8.99 0.45
C PRO A 20 0.46 -9.08 -0.98
N ARG A 21 1.30 -10.09 -1.23
CA ARG A 21 1.86 -10.41 -2.55
C ARG A 21 0.79 -10.78 -3.59
N ASN A 22 -0.27 -11.48 -3.20
CA ASN A 22 -1.39 -11.80 -4.10
C ASN A 22 -2.17 -10.54 -4.46
N HIS A 23 -2.37 -9.62 -3.50
CA HIS A 23 -2.99 -8.33 -3.75
C HIS A 23 -2.13 -7.47 -4.70
N GLU A 24 -0.82 -7.45 -4.52
CA GLU A 24 0.11 -6.76 -5.43
C GLU A 24 0.00 -7.30 -6.86
N ALA A 25 0.08 -8.63 -7.02
CA ALA A 25 0.04 -9.28 -8.32
C ALA A 25 -1.26 -8.97 -9.08
N ARG A 26 -2.41 -9.02 -8.39
CA ARG A 26 -3.70 -8.67 -8.98
C ARG A 26 -3.80 -7.19 -9.34
N ALA A 27 -3.31 -6.29 -8.50
CA ALA A 27 -3.33 -4.86 -8.77
C ALA A 27 -2.46 -4.49 -9.97
N ARG A 28 -1.27 -5.10 -10.11
CA ARG A 28 -0.41 -4.94 -11.28
C ARG A 28 -1.07 -5.45 -12.56
N MET A 29 -1.67 -6.65 -12.51
CA MET A 29 -2.36 -7.22 -13.66
C MET A 29 -3.55 -6.36 -14.09
N TYR A 30 -4.30 -5.80 -13.13
CA TYR A 30 -5.37 -4.85 -13.43
C TYR A 30 -4.84 -3.57 -14.08
N ALA A 31 -3.76 -2.98 -13.56
CA ALA A 31 -3.12 -1.82 -14.17
C ALA A 31 -2.64 -2.10 -15.60
N GLU A 32 -2.06 -3.28 -15.84
CA GLU A 32 -1.62 -3.73 -17.16
C GLU A 32 -2.79 -3.81 -18.16
N ILE A 33 -3.89 -4.48 -17.79
CA ILE A 33 -5.10 -4.57 -18.62
C ILE A 33 -5.67 -3.19 -18.97
N LYS A 34 -5.52 -2.23 -18.06
CA LYS A 34 -6.01 -0.85 -18.25
C LYS A 34 -4.99 0.05 -18.97
N GLY A 35 -3.79 -0.44 -19.29
CA GLY A 35 -2.70 0.35 -19.88
C GLY A 35 -2.23 1.47 -18.94
N TRP A 36 -2.27 1.25 -17.64
CA TRP A 36 -1.83 2.21 -16.63
C TRP A 36 -0.40 1.94 -16.20
N GLN A 37 0.34 3.01 -15.91
CA GLN A 37 1.69 2.91 -15.40
C GLN A 37 1.66 2.95 -13.88
N VAL A 38 2.06 1.85 -13.24
CA VAL A 38 2.27 1.80 -11.79
C VAL A 38 3.55 2.55 -11.47
N VAL A 39 3.45 3.65 -10.73
CA VAL A 39 4.61 4.48 -10.36
C VAL A 39 5.11 4.19 -8.95
N GLU A 40 4.25 3.63 -8.09
CA GLU A 40 4.58 3.40 -6.69
C GLU A 40 3.69 2.33 -6.08
N ILE A 41 4.24 1.57 -5.13
CA ILE A 41 3.51 0.57 -4.36
C ILE A 41 3.76 0.80 -2.89
N TYR A 42 2.67 0.92 -2.14
CA TYR A 42 2.68 1.04 -0.69
C TYR A 42 2.18 -0.25 -0.07
N ASP A 43 3.09 -1.01 0.51
CA ASP A 43 2.74 -2.19 1.30
C ASP A 43 2.80 -1.83 2.80
N LEU A 44 1.64 -1.84 3.45
CA LEU A 44 1.51 -1.58 4.88
C LEU A 44 1.11 -2.83 5.66
N SER A 45 1.20 -4.00 5.03
CA SER A 45 0.97 -5.29 5.66
C SER A 45 2.07 -5.68 6.65
N GLU A 46 3.31 -5.25 6.42
CA GLU A 46 4.44 -5.53 7.31
C GLU A 46 4.30 -4.88 8.70
N VAL A 47 3.48 -3.84 8.82
CA VAL A 47 3.22 -3.14 10.09
C VAL A 47 2.22 -3.90 10.97
N ALA A 48 1.58 -4.95 10.45
CA ALA A 48 0.59 -5.75 11.19
C ALA A 48 1.21 -6.78 12.17
N ASP A 49 2.51 -7.08 12.07
CA ASP A 49 3.23 -8.01 12.96
C ASP A 49 3.39 -7.46 14.40
N LYS A 50 3.20 -6.16 14.57
CA LYS A 50 3.11 -5.53 15.89
C LYS A 50 1.67 -5.11 16.05
N SER A 51 1.04 -5.51 17.15
CA SER A 51 -0.30 -5.09 17.57
C SER A 51 -0.40 -3.56 17.69
N ILE A 52 -0.45 -2.88 16.55
CA ILE A 52 -0.37 -1.44 16.42
C ILE A 52 -1.77 -0.91 16.14
N ASP A 53 -2.23 0.00 17.01
CA ASP A 53 -3.54 0.63 16.95
C ASP A 53 -3.76 1.32 15.59
N ARG A 54 -4.96 1.18 15.03
CA ARG A 54 -5.44 1.77 13.77
C ARG A 54 -5.10 3.26 13.63
N ARG A 55 -4.98 3.99 14.75
CA ARG A 55 -4.54 5.40 14.78
C ARG A 55 -3.14 5.62 14.20
N ILE A 56 -2.18 4.73 14.45
CA ILE A 56 -0.80 4.88 13.93
C ILE A 56 -0.77 4.79 12.40
N PHE A 57 -1.65 3.97 11.81
CA PHE A 57 -1.75 3.81 10.36
C PHE A 57 -2.28 5.05 9.64
N THR A 58 -3.07 5.89 10.32
CA THR A 58 -3.59 7.16 9.79
C THR A 58 -2.53 8.24 9.86
N ASP A 59 -1.73 8.25 10.93
CA ASP A 59 -0.66 9.22 11.13
C ASP A 59 0.52 8.95 10.18
N ALA A 60 0.90 7.69 9.99
CA ALA A 60 1.93 7.29 9.03
C ALA A 60 1.53 7.64 7.58
N PHE A 61 0.27 7.45 7.22
CA PHE A 61 -0.27 7.87 5.93
C PHE A 61 -0.17 9.39 5.74
N SER A 62 -0.56 10.14 6.77
CA SER A 62 -0.51 11.61 6.75
C SER A 62 0.92 12.17 6.73
N ALA A 63 1.90 11.40 7.20
CA ALA A 63 3.32 11.75 7.13
C ALA A 63 3.91 11.46 5.74
N ALA A 64 3.57 10.32 5.14
CA ALA A 64 4.00 9.95 3.80
C ALA A 64 3.46 10.91 2.73
N GLU A 65 2.20 11.33 2.84
CA GLU A 65 1.61 12.35 1.95
C GLU A 65 2.30 13.71 2.07
N ARG A 66 2.71 14.12 3.28
CA ARG A 66 3.44 15.38 3.51
C ARG A 66 4.85 15.34 2.90
N ALA A 67 5.56 14.23 3.06
CA ALA A 67 6.92 14.07 2.53
C ALA A 67 6.99 14.15 1.00
N LYS A 68 5.89 13.85 0.30
CA LYS A 68 5.82 13.89 -1.18
C LYS A 68 5.37 15.25 -1.73
N GLY A 69 4.88 16.14 -0.87
CA GLY A 69 4.54 17.52 -1.21
C GLY A 69 5.71 18.50 -1.11
N GLU A 70 6.82 18.10 -0.49
CA GLU A 70 8.04 18.91 -0.44
C GLU A 70 8.92 18.57 -1.66
N ASN A 71 8.80 19.37 -2.71
CA ASN A 71 9.77 19.42 -3.80
C ASN A 71 10.95 20.31 -3.35
N PRO A 72 12.15 19.78 -3.08
CA PRO A 72 13.30 20.63 -2.86
C PRO A 72 13.71 21.19 -4.22
N GLY A 73 13.37 22.46 -4.45
CA GLY A 73 13.85 23.21 -5.62
C GLY A 73 15.36 23.28 -5.70
#